data_AF-A0A970A425-F1
#
_entry.id   AF-A0A970A425-F1
#
_cell.length_a   1.000
_cell.length_b   1.000
_cell.length_c   1.000
_cell.angle_alpha   90.00
_cell.angle_beta   90.00
_cell.angle_gamma   90.00
#
_symmetry.space_group_name_H-M   'P 1'
#
loop_
_entity.id
_entity.type
_entity.pdbx_description
1 polymer ?
#
loop_
_entity_poly.entity_id
_entity_poly.type
_entity_poly.pdbx_seq_one_letter_code
_entity_poly.pdbx_strand_id
1 'polypeptide(L)'
;MKIFRQRKKIGEILTANGAVTPQQLEEALKTQVIARKMLGEILIEQKAITEELLYAALSQQHEIEFVRLEPDDLNYELIKEIPESLIKTYKFIPLRKEANSLIIAVYDPVNIRMFDSIKMATGYSFIKWVLATKSQILHIINDVIYRPKNVLENIPIDELLRDVQLEFSEPSNALGNFTATGNLEALKRESDQTAIVTLVHKIILDAVQMGASDIHIESFETMMQVRYRVDGILYDILPIEKNAQQAIISRIKIMSNMDITERYMPQDGNFKLKVREQQIEFRVAILPSVYGENCTLRILDSGKVNLDLKNLGFDDENLAIFARNISKPWGLCLIAGPTGSGKTTTLYSALSLINTRQKKLVTIEDPVEFRIPGVHQMQVRENRNDPSRSLTFARGLRSILRLDPDVILVGEIRDLETAEITVKASLTGHMVFSTIHANSAVEIITRLNNIGVDPSLYASALNVMLSQRLVKKVCTSCKTQIQPAAYAASLLGVSMEELKKQNFLKERAVNIVIIAVLKTEPVFLN
;
A
#
# COMPACT_ATOMS: atom_id res chain seq x y z
N MET A 1 26.89 20.79 41.63
CA MET A 1 27.90 20.43 40.62
C MET A 1 28.00 18.90 40.57
N LYS A 2 27.10 18.22 39.84
CA LYS A 2 27.17 16.77 39.66
C LYS A 2 28.21 16.50 38.59
N ILE A 3 29.35 15.94 39.00
CA ILE A 3 30.40 15.46 38.11
C ILE A 3 29.74 14.42 37.19
N PHE A 4 29.57 14.74 35.90
CA PHE A 4 29.20 13.75 34.89
C PHE A 4 30.35 12.75 34.84
N ARG A 5 30.20 11.61 35.54
CA ARG A 5 31.09 10.47 35.37
C ARG A 5 31.03 10.09 33.90
N GLN A 6 32.11 10.34 33.16
CA GLN A 6 32.24 9.97 31.77
C GLN A 6 32.10 8.45 31.71
N ARG A 7 30.99 7.95 31.12
CA ARG A 7 30.75 6.51 31.00
C ARG A 7 31.92 5.89 30.25
N LYS A 8 32.56 4.87 30.84
CA LYS A 8 33.65 4.14 30.18
C LYS A 8 33.15 3.63 28.83
N LYS A 9 34.00 3.71 27.80
CA LYS A 9 33.65 3.19 26.47
C LYS A 9 33.64 1.67 26.51
N ILE A 10 32.84 1.04 25.66
CA ILE A 10 32.71 -0.42 25.64
C ILE A 10 34.07 -1.14 25.45
N GLY A 11 34.95 -0.59 24.62
CA GLY A 11 36.31 -1.13 24.42
C GLY A 11 37.16 -1.08 25.69
N GLU A 12 37.07 -0.01 26.48
CA GLU A 12 37.80 0.12 27.75
C GLU A 12 37.27 -0.87 28.80
N ILE A 13 35.97 -1.13 28.80
CA ILE A 13 35.34 -2.12 29.69
C ILE A 13 35.79 -3.54 29.30
N LEU A 14 35.79 -3.86 28.00
CA LEU A 14 36.23 -5.15 27.50
C LEU A 14 37.72 -5.40 27.80
N THR A 15 38.58 -4.39 27.66
CA THR A 15 40.00 -4.51 28.03
C THR A 15 40.19 -4.61 29.55
N ALA A 16 39.46 -3.84 30.35
CA ALA A 16 39.54 -3.89 31.81
C ALA A 16 39.09 -5.26 32.36
N ASN A 17 38.14 -5.91 31.70
CA ASN A 17 37.64 -7.24 32.06
C ASN A 17 38.53 -8.38 31.49
N GLY A 18 39.63 -8.06 30.81
CA GLY A 18 40.55 -9.03 30.22
C GLY A 18 40.00 -9.77 28.99
N ALA A 19 38.86 -9.32 28.44
CA ALA A 19 38.22 -9.95 27.29
C ALA A 19 38.95 -9.63 25.97
N VAL A 20 39.62 -8.48 25.88
CA VAL A 20 40.31 -8.03 24.66
C VAL A 20 41.65 -7.39 25.02
N THR A 21 42.72 -7.77 24.33
CA THR A 21 44.02 -7.10 24.49
C THR A 21 44.02 -5.70 23.87
N PRO A 22 44.86 -4.76 24.34
CA PRO A 22 44.96 -3.43 23.73
C PRO A 22 45.24 -3.46 22.22
N GLN A 23 46.01 -4.44 21.76
CA GLN A 23 46.34 -4.64 20.35
C GLN A 23 45.11 -5.05 19.52
N GLN A 24 44.34 -6.02 20.00
CA GLN A 24 43.09 -6.45 19.35
C GLN A 24 42.05 -5.33 19.30
N LEU A 25 41.95 -4.52 20.36
CA LEU A 25 41.05 -3.37 20.39
C LEU A 25 41.45 -2.31 19.35
N GLU A 26 42.75 -2.02 19.22
CA GLU A 26 43.26 -1.06 18.23
C GLU A 26 43.00 -1.54 16.80
N GLU A 27 43.21 -2.83 16.53
CA GLU A 27 42.93 -3.44 15.23
C GLU A 27 41.44 -3.37 14.89
N ALA A 28 40.56 -3.73 15.83
CA ALA A 28 39.12 -3.63 15.65
C ALA A 28 38.64 -2.19 15.40
N LEU A 29 39.23 -1.19 16.08
CA LEU A 29 38.94 0.23 15.85
C LEU A 29 39.36 0.70 14.45
N LYS A 30 40.49 0.22 13.92
CA LYS A 30 40.92 0.49 12.54
C LYS A 30 39.93 -0.11 11.54
N THR A 31 39.52 -1.36 11.76
CA THR A 31 38.49 -2.01 10.94
C THR A 31 37.15 -1.28 11.00
N GLN A 32 36.79 -0.70 12.15
CA GLN A 32 35.53 0.02 12.35
C GLN A 32 35.39 1.23 11.43
N VAL A 33 36.47 2.00 11.24
CA VAL A 33 36.48 3.17 10.36
C VAL A 33 36.20 2.78 8.90
N ILE A 34 36.69 1.61 8.48
CA ILE A 34 36.55 1.10 7.12
C ILE A 34 35.18 0.44 6.92
N ALA A 35 34.77 -0.44 7.83
CA ALA A 35 33.60 -1.30 7.69
C ALA A 35 32.28 -0.63 8.11
N ARG A 36 32.32 0.50 8.82
CA ARG A 36 31.14 1.19 9.39
C ARG A 36 30.21 0.29 10.23
N LYS A 37 30.75 -0.76 10.85
CA LYS A 37 30.04 -1.67 11.78
C LYS A 37 30.20 -1.21 13.24
N MET A 38 29.43 -1.79 14.15
CA MET A 38 29.64 -1.58 15.59
C MET A 38 30.89 -2.33 16.06
N LEU A 39 31.65 -1.73 16.99
CA LEU A 39 32.90 -2.30 17.51
C LEU A 39 32.72 -3.72 18.08
N GLY A 40 31.62 -3.97 18.81
CA GLY A 40 31.33 -5.30 19.36
C GLY A 40 31.11 -6.38 18.28
N GLU A 41 30.47 -6.03 17.17
CA GLU A 41 30.25 -6.97 16.06
C GLU A 41 31.59 -7.34 15.39
N ILE A 42 32.49 -6.36 15.22
CA ILE A 42 33.84 -6.60 14.67
C ILE A 42 34.65 -7.52 15.56
N LEU A 43 34.62 -7.31 16.88
CA LEU A 43 35.35 -8.14 17.84
C LEU A 43 34.82 -9.59 17.89
N ILE A 44 33.52 -9.81 17.67
CA ILE A 44 32.94 -11.15 17.53
C ILE A 44 33.35 -11.79 16.19
N GLU A 45 33.31 -11.05 15.08
CA GLU A 45 33.73 -11.53 13.74
C GLU A 45 35.21 -11.95 13.72
N GLN A 46 36.06 -11.21 14.43
CA GLN A 46 37.48 -11.51 14.62
C GLN A 46 37.72 -12.64 15.64
N LYS A 47 36.66 -13.21 16.23
CA LYS A 47 36.71 -14.24 17.29
C LYS A 47 37.50 -13.80 18.54
N ALA A 48 37.58 -12.49 18.78
CA ALA A 48 38.27 -11.93 19.95
C ALA A 48 37.41 -12.04 21.21
N ILE A 49 36.07 -11.93 21.08
CA ILE A 49 35.11 -12.06 22.19
C ILE A 49 33.90 -12.91 21.77
N THR A 50 33.16 -13.42 22.75
CA THR A 50 31.83 -14.01 22.54
C THR A 50 30.72 -12.97 22.75
N GLU A 51 29.49 -13.28 22.32
CA GLU A 51 28.34 -12.42 22.61
C GLU A 51 28.12 -12.27 24.12
N GLU A 52 28.32 -13.31 24.92
CA GLU A 52 28.15 -13.24 26.38
C GLU A 52 29.08 -12.22 27.01
N LEU A 53 30.35 -12.18 26.59
CA LEU A 53 31.32 -11.20 27.08
C LEU A 53 30.96 -9.77 26.65
N LEU A 54 30.44 -9.60 25.43
CA LEU A 54 29.96 -8.31 24.94
C LEU A 54 28.76 -7.81 25.75
N TYR A 55 27.74 -8.65 25.95
CA TYR A 55 26.52 -8.28 26.66
C TYR A 55 26.74 -8.10 28.17
N ALA A 56 27.67 -8.83 28.78
CA ALA A 56 28.13 -8.56 30.14
C ALA A 56 28.78 -7.18 30.26
N ALA A 57 29.62 -6.79 29.30
CA ALA A 57 30.24 -5.47 29.27
C ALA A 57 29.21 -4.34 29.01
N LEU A 58 28.21 -4.58 28.14
CA LEU A 58 27.09 -3.65 27.91
C LEU A 58 26.21 -3.47 29.15
N SER A 59 25.94 -4.55 29.89
CA SER A 59 25.24 -4.50 31.17
C SER A 59 25.96 -3.59 32.17
N GLN A 60 27.27 -3.74 32.30
CA GLN A 60 28.10 -2.86 33.13
C GLN A 60 28.09 -1.41 32.64
N GLN A 61 28.12 -1.19 31.32
CA GLN A 61 28.14 0.15 30.73
C GLN A 61 26.83 0.91 30.92
N HIS A 62 25.71 0.21 30.80
CA HIS A 62 24.36 0.80 30.79
C HIS A 62 23.61 0.65 32.12
N GLU A 63 24.19 -0.08 33.09
CA GLU A 63 23.54 -0.41 34.36
C GLU A 63 22.20 -1.13 34.16
N ILE A 64 22.16 -2.06 33.18
CA ILE A 64 20.98 -2.87 32.84
C ILE A 64 21.31 -4.34 33.14
N GLU A 65 20.41 -5.04 33.83
CA GLU A 65 20.57 -6.46 34.12
C GLU A 65 20.74 -7.29 32.84
N PHE A 66 21.77 -8.15 32.79
CA PHE A 66 21.96 -9.12 31.72
C PHE A 66 21.46 -10.49 32.18
N VAL A 67 20.54 -11.07 31.40
CA VAL A 67 19.91 -12.36 31.69
C VAL A 67 20.18 -13.34 30.57
N ARG A 68 20.30 -14.62 30.93
CA ARG A 68 20.27 -15.72 29.98
C ARG A 68 18.84 -16.22 29.91
N LEU A 69 18.21 -16.12 28.74
CA LEU A 69 16.83 -16.58 28.55
C LEU A 69 16.83 -18.06 28.17
N GLU A 70 16.07 -18.86 28.90
CA GLU A 70 15.74 -20.25 28.55
C GLU A 70 14.27 -20.35 28.08
N PRO A 71 13.90 -21.39 27.29
CA PRO A 71 12.53 -21.56 26.82
C PRO A 71 11.47 -21.64 27.93
N ASP A 72 11.87 -22.09 29.13
CA ASP A 72 11.02 -22.22 30.31
C ASP A 72 10.79 -20.87 31.02
N ASP A 73 11.64 -19.87 30.78
CA ASP A 73 11.48 -18.51 31.30
C ASP A 73 10.43 -17.69 30.53
N LEU A 74 9.92 -18.22 29.40
CA LEU A 74 9.02 -17.51 28.51
C LEU A 74 7.57 -17.59 28.99
N ASN A 75 6.94 -16.42 29.11
CA ASN A 75 5.51 -16.35 29.35
C ASN A 75 4.75 -16.36 28.02
N TYR A 76 4.41 -17.56 27.54
CA TYR A 76 3.72 -17.75 26.26
C TYR A 76 2.34 -17.08 26.18
N GLU A 77 1.63 -16.94 27.29
CA GLU A 77 0.34 -16.24 27.33
C GLU A 77 0.54 -14.74 27.09
N LEU A 78 1.49 -14.12 27.79
CA LEU A 78 1.85 -12.72 27.62
C LEU A 78 2.39 -12.42 26.21
N ILE A 79 3.13 -13.37 25.62
CA ILE A 79 3.62 -13.25 24.24
C ILE A 79 2.45 -13.21 23.26
N LYS A 80 1.39 -14.01 23.46
CA LYS A 80 0.18 -14.02 22.61
C LYS A 80 -0.67 -12.75 22.76
N GLU A 81 -0.63 -12.07 23.91
CA GLU A 81 -1.33 -10.80 24.14
C GLU A 81 -0.73 -9.64 23.30
N ILE A 82 0.50 -9.79 22.81
CA ILE A 82 1.24 -8.74 22.11
C ILE A 82 1.31 -9.06 20.61
N PRO A 83 1.01 -8.10 19.71
CA PRO A 83 1.06 -8.35 18.27
C PRO A 83 2.42 -8.89 17.82
N GLU A 84 2.41 -10.00 17.08
CA GLU A 84 3.62 -10.64 16.55
C GLU A 84 4.47 -9.67 15.72
N SER A 85 3.82 -8.84 14.90
CA SER A 85 4.47 -7.82 14.09
C SER A 85 5.31 -6.87 14.95
N LEU A 86 4.81 -6.49 16.14
CA LEU A 86 5.51 -5.62 17.07
C LEU A 86 6.76 -6.30 17.64
N ILE A 87 6.63 -7.56 18.04
CA ILE A 87 7.75 -8.38 18.56
C ILE A 87 8.81 -8.58 17.48
N LYS A 88 8.43 -8.88 16.24
CA LYS A 88 9.36 -9.09 15.12
C LYS A 88 10.02 -7.80 14.65
N THR A 89 9.28 -6.68 14.57
CA THR A 89 9.81 -5.38 14.16
C THR A 89 10.80 -4.82 15.17
N TYR A 90 10.43 -4.84 16.46
CA TYR A 90 11.26 -4.26 17.52
C TYR A 90 12.21 -5.26 18.19
N LYS A 91 12.09 -6.54 17.87
CA LYS A 91 12.98 -7.64 18.30
C LYS A 91 13.19 -7.66 19.82
N PHE A 92 12.08 -7.80 20.55
CA PHE A 92 12.07 -7.91 22.01
C PHE A 92 11.25 -9.12 22.46
N ILE A 93 11.47 -9.60 23.67
CA ILE A 93 10.71 -10.71 24.25
C ILE A 93 9.98 -10.25 25.51
N PRO A 94 8.65 -10.30 25.56
CA PRO A 94 7.88 -10.07 26.78
C PRO A 94 8.22 -11.15 27.82
N LEU A 95 8.65 -10.73 29.02
CA LEU A 95 8.99 -11.67 30.10
C LEU A 95 7.86 -11.73 31.14
N ARG A 96 7.44 -10.58 31.66
CA ARG A 96 6.51 -10.51 32.80
C ARG A 96 5.69 -9.22 32.77
N LYS A 97 4.45 -9.30 33.26
CA LYS A 97 3.58 -8.15 33.52
C LYS A 97 3.53 -7.83 35.01
N GLU A 98 3.64 -6.56 35.34
CA GLU A 98 3.36 -5.99 36.66
C GLU A 98 2.22 -4.97 36.52
N ALA A 99 1.58 -4.57 37.62
CA ALA A 99 0.33 -3.80 37.63
C ALA A 99 0.23 -2.64 36.63
N ASN A 100 1.33 -1.93 36.34
CA ASN A 100 1.36 -0.89 35.31
C ASN A 100 2.65 -0.90 34.46
N SER A 101 3.39 -2.01 34.45
CA SER A 101 4.64 -2.11 33.69
C SER A 101 4.86 -3.46 33.04
N LEU A 102 5.40 -3.44 31.83
CA LEU A 102 5.83 -4.62 31.08
C LEU A 102 7.35 -4.76 31.17
N ILE A 103 7.84 -5.94 31.56
CA ILE A 103 9.26 -6.27 31.54
C ILE A 103 9.57 -7.00 30.22
N ILE A 104 10.52 -6.49 29.45
CA ILE A 104 10.94 -7.07 28.16
C ILE A 104 12.44 -7.38 28.14
N ALA A 105 12.85 -8.40 27.40
CA ALA A 105 14.25 -8.62 27.05
C ALA A 105 14.57 -8.04 25.68
N VAL A 106 15.69 -7.32 25.58
CA VAL A 106 16.13 -6.64 24.36
C VAL A 106 17.63 -6.86 24.18
N TYR A 107 18.10 -6.80 22.93
CA TYR A 107 19.53 -6.86 22.63
C TYR A 107 20.13 -5.49 22.29
N ASP A 108 19.30 -4.47 22.03
CA ASP A 108 19.71 -3.08 21.78
C ASP A 108 18.87 -2.12 22.64
N PRO A 109 19.41 -1.63 23.77
CA PRO A 109 18.69 -0.76 24.70
C PRO A 109 18.68 0.72 24.25
N VAL A 110 19.34 1.07 23.13
CA VAL A 110 19.49 2.46 22.68
C VAL A 110 18.29 2.92 21.82
N ASN A 111 17.44 1.98 21.40
CA ASN A 111 16.24 2.28 20.62
C ASN A 111 15.10 2.82 21.50
N ILE A 112 15.16 4.09 21.89
CA ILE A 112 14.14 4.73 22.75
C ILE A 112 12.74 4.69 22.10
N ARG A 113 12.67 4.75 20.75
CA ARG A 113 11.40 4.73 19.99
C ARG A 113 10.64 3.43 20.12
N MET A 114 11.35 2.31 20.33
CA MET A 114 10.74 1.01 20.57
C MET A 114 9.82 1.05 21.81
N PHE A 115 10.28 1.64 22.91
CA PHE A 115 9.52 1.65 24.16
C PHE A 115 8.19 2.38 24.00
N ASP A 116 8.17 3.52 23.29
CA ASP A 116 6.94 4.28 23.06
C ASP A 116 5.94 3.50 22.19
N SER A 117 6.42 2.81 21.16
CA SER A 117 5.58 1.95 20.32
C SER A 117 5.01 0.76 21.09
N ILE A 118 5.82 0.13 21.95
CA ILE A 118 5.37 -0.98 22.78
C ILE A 118 4.29 -0.52 23.76
N LYS A 119 4.49 0.60 24.45
CA LYS A 119 3.46 1.17 25.36
C LYS A 119 2.15 1.45 24.63
N MET A 120 2.23 2.06 23.45
CA MET A 120 1.05 2.40 22.67
C MET A 120 0.25 1.18 22.21
N ALA A 121 0.93 0.11 21.81
CA ALA A 121 0.29 -1.12 21.34
C ALA A 121 -0.24 -2.00 22.48
N THR A 122 0.39 -1.96 23.66
CA THR A 122 0.10 -2.89 24.78
C THR A 122 -0.69 -2.25 25.92
N GLY A 123 -0.77 -0.92 25.99
CA GLY A 123 -1.48 -0.19 27.04
C GLY A 123 -0.72 -0.03 28.37
N TYR A 124 0.48 -0.62 28.53
CA TYR A 124 1.29 -0.46 29.74
C TYR A 124 1.91 0.95 29.82
N SER A 125 1.86 1.59 30.99
CA SER A 125 2.42 2.95 31.17
C SER A 125 3.95 2.98 31.20
N PHE A 126 4.58 1.90 31.68
CA PHE A 126 6.02 1.79 31.83
C PHE A 126 6.56 0.51 31.19
N ILE A 127 7.73 0.62 30.54
CA ILE A 127 8.47 -0.54 30.06
C ILE A 127 9.75 -0.62 30.88
N LYS A 128 9.97 -1.76 31.52
CA LYS A 128 11.24 -2.14 32.13
C LYS A 128 11.94 -3.10 31.16
N TRP A 129 13.25 -3.09 31.12
CA TRP A 129 13.96 -3.98 30.20
C TRP A 129 15.21 -4.59 30.83
N VAL A 130 15.53 -5.78 30.33
CA VAL A 130 16.75 -6.53 30.62
C VAL A 130 17.49 -6.79 29.31
N LEU A 131 18.80 -6.98 29.38
CA LEU A 131 19.62 -7.35 28.24
C LEU A 131 19.67 -8.86 28.10
N ALA A 132 19.54 -9.34 26.87
CA ALA A 132 19.88 -10.71 26.47
C ALA A 132 20.67 -10.65 25.16
N THR A 133 21.38 -11.73 24.83
CA THR A 133 22.24 -11.71 23.64
C THR A 133 21.42 -11.62 22.35
N LYS A 134 21.97 -11.00 21.31
CA LYS A 134 21.32 -10.86 20.00
C LYS A 134 20.93 -12.22 19.44
N SER A 135 21.84 -13.19 19.52
CA SER A 135 21.59 -14.55 19.07
C SER A 135 20.47 -15.23 19.85
N GLN A 136 20.39 -15.05 21.18
CA GLN A 136 19.31 -15.60 22.00
C GLN A 136 17.95 -14.98 21.67
N ILE A 137 17.87 -13.64 21.57
CA ILE A 137 16.61 -12.96 21.23
C ILE A 137 16.10 -13.43 19.87
N LEU A 138 16.99 -13.48 18.86
CA LEU A 138 16.62 -13.90 17.51
C LEU A 138 16.24 -15.37 17.43
N HIS A 139 16.97 -16.25 18.10
CA HIS A 139 16.63 -17.68 18.19
C HIS A 139 15.27 -17.88 18.86
N ILE A 140 15.00 -17.19 19.97
CA ILE A 140 13.71 -17.33 20.64
C ILE A 140 12.58 -16.81 19.75
N ILE A 141 12.73 -15.65 19.10
CA ILE A 141 11.71 -15.12 18.19
C ILE A 141 11.50 -16.07 17.01
N ASN A 142 12.56 -16.47 16.32
CA ASN A 142 12.45 -17.19 15.04
C ASN A 142 12.24 -18.69 15.20
N ASP A 143 12.79 -19.31 16.25
CA ASP A 143 12.90 -20.77 16.35
C ASP A 143 12.14 -21.36 17.56
N VAL A 144 11.73 -20.54 18.53
CA VAL A 144 11.01 -20.99 19.74
C VAL A 144 9.57 -20.48 19.77
N ILE A 145 9.36 -19.16 19.64
CA ILE A 145 8.06 -18.49 19.67
C ILE A 145 7.36 -18.59 18.31
N TYR A 146 8.00 -18.07 17.26
CA TYR A 146 7.48 -18.07 15.89
C TYR A 146 8.22 -19.05 15.01
N ARG A 147 8.64 -20.16 15.61
CA ARG A 147 9.22 -21.29 14.89
C ARG A 147 8.44 -21.46 13.60
N PRO A 148 9.09 -21.49 12.42
CA PRO A 148 8.47 -22.04 11.23
C PRO A 148 8.35 -23.56 11.43
N LYS A 149 7.57 -23.98 12.43
CA LYS A 149 6.89 -25.26 12.39
C LYS A 149 5.96 -25.09 11.21
N ASN A 150 6.16 -25.94 10.20
CA ASN A 150 5.24 -26.21 9.10
C ASN A 150 3.97 -25.38 9.22
N VAL A 151 3.80 -24.41 8.32
CA VAL A 151 2.63 -23.51 8.18
C VAL A 151 1.31 -24.29 7.95
N LEU A 152 1.31 -25.60 8.19
CA LEU A 152 0.30 -26.59 7.85
C LEU A 152 -0.39 -27.24 9.07
N GLU A 153 0.07 -27.08 10.32
CA GLU A 153 -0.46 -27.94 11.41
C GLU A 153 -1.36 -27.30 12.47
N ASN A 154 -1.53 -25.97 12.58
CA ASN A 154 -2.38 -25.41 13.66
C ASN A 154 -3.19 -24.16 13.30
N ILE A 155 -3.56 -23.99 12.03
CA ILE A 155 -4.74 -23.19 11.70
C ILE A 155 -5.75 -24.19 11.14
N PRO A 156 -6.97 -24.30 11.70
CA PRO A 156 -8.00 -25.09 11.07
C PRO A 156 -8.18 -24.57 9.65
N ILE A 157 -7.67 -25.32 8.67
CA ILE A 157 -7.75 -25.02 7.24
C ILE A 157 -9.23 -24.81 6.85
N ASP A 158 -10.12 -25.49 7.57
CA ASP A 158 -11.57 -25.34 7.46
C ASP A 158 -12.07 -23.93 7.81
N GLU A 159 -11.42 -23.16 8.68
CA GLU A 159 -11.85 -21.79 9.02
C GLU A 159 -11.38 -20.76 7.99
N LEU A 160 -10.16 -20.88 7.45
CA LEU A 160 -9.65 -19.97 6.41
C LEU A 160 -10.29 -20.23 5.04
N LEU A 161 -10.64 -21.49 4.74
CA LEU A 161 -11.35 -21.87 3.51
C LEU A 161 -12.87 -21.62 3.59
N ARG A 162 -13.46 -21.54 4.79
CA ARG A 162 -14.88 -21.16 4.93
C ARG A 162 -15.17 -19.75 4.45
N ASP A 163 -14.24 -18.82 4.64
CA ASP A 163 -14.36 -17.41 4.22
C ASP A 163 -13.98 -17.17 2.74
N VAL A 164 -13.44 -18.19 2.06
CA VAL A 164 -13.06 -18.15 0.65
C VAL A 164 -13.86 -19.24 -0.08
N GLN A 165 -15.10 -18.93 -0.46
CA GLN A 165 -15.82 -19.76 -1.42
C GLN A 165 -15.14 -19.67 -2.78
N LEU A 166 -14.26 -20.64 -3.04
CA LEU A 166 -13.62 -20.88 -4.32
C LEU A 166 -14.66 -21.47 -5.28
N GLU A 167 -15.42 -20.63 -5.98
CA GLU A 167 -16.08 -21.05 -7.22
C GLU A 167 -15.04 -21.10 -8.33
N PHE A 168 -14.32 -22.22 -8.41
CA PHE A 168 -13.58 -22.59 -9.61
C PHE A 168 -14.21 -23.86 -10.18
N SER A 169 -14.85 -23.73 -11.33
CA SER A 169 -14.97 -24.84 -12.28
C SER A 169 -13.56 -25.10 -12.80
N GLU A 170 -12.88 -26.11 -12.24
CA GLU A 170 -11.68 -26.65 -12.86
C GLU A 170 -12.01 -27.10 -14.29
N PRO A 171 -11.25 -26.68 -15.31
CA PRO A 171 -11.13 -27.49 -16.51
C PRO A 171 -10.23 -28.68 -16.14
N SER A 172 -10.87 -29.74 -15.65
CA SER A 172 -10.31 -31.08 -15.72
C SER A 172 -10.08 -31.39 -17.20
N ASN A 173 -8.86 -31.19 -17.71
CA ASN A 173 -8.25 -31.85 -18.89
C ASN A 173 -7.00 -31.09 -19.35
N ALA A 174 -5.92 -31.10 -18.57
CA ALA A 174 -4.57 -30.84 -19.09
C ALA A 174 -3.48 -31.29 -18.10
N LEU A 175 -3.51 -32.54 -17.64
CA LEU A 175 -2.29 -33.20 -17.21
C LEU A 175 -2.44 -34.70 -17.48
N GLY A 176 -1.71 -35.17 -18.49
CA GLY A 176 -1.78 -36.54 -18.97
C GLY A 176 -1.42 -37.55 -17.89
N ASN A 177 -2.10 -38.70 -17.96
CA ASN A 177 -1.84 -39.94 -17.27
C ASN A 177 -0.37 -40.13 -16.85
N PHE A 178 -0.10 -40.04 -15.55
CA PHE A 178 0.99 -40.78 -14.93
C PHE A 178 0.40 -41.70 -13.87
N THR A 179 0.56 -42.98 -14.13
CA THR A 179 0.11 -44.12 -13.32
C THR A 179 0.61 -44.03 -11.89
N ALA A 180 -0.29 -44.30 -10.96
CA ALA A 180 -0.01 -44.45 -9.54
C ALA A 180 0.97 -45.62 -9.29
N THR A 181 2.21 -45.29 -8.98
CA THR A 181 3.10 -46.12 -8.18
C THR A 181 3.66 -45.24 -7.06
N GLY A 182 3.37 -45.64 -5.81
CA GLY A 182 3.68 -44.87 -4.62
C GLY A 182 5.15 -44.51 -4.53
N ASN A 183 5.43 -43.21 -4.50
CA ASN A 183 6.76 -42.65 -4.28
C ASN A 183 6.64 -41.50 -3.28
N LEU A 184 7.46 -41.50 -2.23
CA LEU A 184 7.54 -40.42 -1.23
C LEU A 184 7.81 -39.04 -1.86
N GLU A 185 8.39 -39.00 -3.06
CA GLU A 185 8.58 -37.75 -3.81
C GLU A 185 7.29 -37.14 -4.35
N ALA A 186 6.28 -37.95 -4.69
CA ALA A 186 4.97 -37.44 -5.12
C ALA A 186 4.23 -36.78 -3.95
N LEU A 187 4.27 -37.40 -2.77
CA LEU A 187 3.72 -36.87 -1.53
C LEU A 187 4.43 -35.57 -1.08
N LYS A 188 5.76 -35.49 -1.22
CA LYS A 188 6.50 -34.25 -0.96
C LYS A 188 6.13 -33.14 -1.95
N ARG A 189 6.03 -33.45 -3.25
CA ARG A 189 5.61 -32.47 -4.28
C ARG A 189 4.20 -31.96 -4.07
N GLU A 190 3.26 -32.82 -3.66
CA GLU A 190 1.91 -32.40 -3.27
C GLU A 190 1.92 -31.49 -2.03
N SER A 191 2.74 -31.81 -1.02
CA SER A 191 2.88 -30.97 0.17
C SER A 191 3.48 -29.59 -0.14
N ASP A 192 4.49 -29.54 -1.01
CA ASP A 192 5.17 -28.31 -1.42
C ASP A 192 4.25 -27.45 -2.31
N GLN A 193 3.49 -28.07 -3.23
CA GLN A 193 2.50 -27.35 -4.03
C GLN A 193 1.40 -26.75 -3.15
N THR A 194 0.90 -27.51 -2.17
CA THR A 194 -0.11 -27.01 -1.23
C THR A 194 0.42 -25.86 -0.37
N ALA A 195 1.68 -25.93 0.06
CA ALA A 195 2.34 -24.86 0.81
C ALA A 195 2.48 -23.56 -0.02
N ILE A 196 2.87 -23.67 -1.29
CA ILE A 196 2.98 -22.50 -2.19
C ILE A 196 1.62 -21.88 -2.48
N VAL A 197 0.60 -22.70 -2.72
CA VAL A 197 -0.78 -22.21 -2.90
C VAL A 197 -1.23 -21.43 -1.68
N THR A 198 -1.00 -21.98 -0.48
CA THR A 198 -1.37 -21.35 0.79
C THR A 198 -0.63 -20.04 1.02
N LEU A 199 0.68 -20.01 0.73
CA LEU A 199 1.50 -18.81 0.85
C LEU A 199 0.99 -17.68 -0.07
N VAL A 200 0.72 -18.00 -1.34
CA VAL A 200 0.19 -17.02 -2.30
C VAL A 200 -1.18 -16.50 -1.85
N HIS A 201 -2.08 -17.38 -1.41
CA HIS A 201 -3.38 -16.96 -0.89
C HIS A 201 -3.24 -16.06 0.34
N LYS A 202 -2.34 -16.39 1.27
CA LYS A 202 -2.07 -15.56 2.45
C LYS A 202 -1.54 -14.19 2.07
N ILE A 203 -0.56 -14.11 1.15
CA ILE A 203 -0.02 -12.84 0.64
C ILE A 203 -1.16 -11.96 0.08
N ILE A 204 -2.12 -12.54 -0.64
CA ILE A 204 -3.25 -11.82 -1.21
C ILE A 204 -4.24 -11.38 -0.13
N LEU A 205 -4.61 -12.28 0.80
CA LEU A 205 -5.54 -11.98 1.89
C LEU A 205 -5.01 -10.89 2.82
N ASP A 206 -3.75 -10.98 3.23
CA ASP A 206 -3.10 -10.00 4.10
C ASP A 206 -3.09 -8.62 3.43
N ALA A 207 -2.80 -8.55 2.13
CA ALA A 207 -2.83 -7.30 1.37
C ALA A 207 -4.23 -6.66 1.32
N VAL A 208 -5.27 -7.47 1.10
CA VAL A 208 -6.67 -7.01 1.10
C VAL A 208 -7.06 -6.50 2.49
N GLN A 209 -6.73 -7.24 3.55
CA GLN A 209 -7.03 -6.82 4.94
C GLN A 209 -6.30 -5.54 5.34
N MET A 210 -5.09 -5.32 4.84
CA MET A 210 -4.31 -4.10 5.05
C MET A 210 -4.77 -2.91 4.18
N GLY A 211 -5.74 -3.11 3.28
CA GLY A 211 -6.20 -2.06 2.36
C GLY A 211 -5.15 -1.64 1.33
N ALA A 212 -4.31 -2.58 0.87
CA ALA A 212 -3.29 -2.29 -0.13
C ALA A 212 -3.90 -2.03 -1.52
N SER A 213 -3.31 -1.10 -2.27
CA SER A 213 -3.65 -0.85 -3.68
C SER A 213 -2.92 -1.80 -4.63
N ASP A 214 -1.69 -2.19 -4.29
CA ASP A 214 -0.84 -3.04 -5.12
C ASP A 214 -0.02 -4.00 -4.24
N ILE A 215 0.14 -5.24 -4.69
CA ILE A 215 1.06 -6.24 -4.16
C ILE A 215 2.23 -6.32 -5.12
N HIS A 216 3.45 -6.11 -4.63
CA HIS A 216 4.69 -6.25 -5.39
C HIS A 216 5.43 -7.48 -4.89
N ILE A 217 5.81 -8.37 -5.81
CA ILE A 217 6.60 -9.55 -5.52
C ILE A 217 7.83 -9.49 -6.41
N GLU A 218 8.97 -9.14 -5.83
CA GLU A 218 10.16 -8.72 -6.56
C GLU A 218 11.35 -9.60 -6.23
N SER A 219 12.13 -9.89 -7.26
CA SER A 219 13.24 -10.81 -7.22
C SER A 219 14.55 -10.04 -7.17
N PHE A 220 15.35 -10.29 -6.13
CA PHE A 220 16.70 -9.77 -5.95
C PHE A 220 17.72 -10.91 -6.06
N GLU A 221 19.00 -10.58 -5.96
CA GLU A 221 20.11 -11.53 -6.11
C GLU A 221 19.98 -12.74 -5.18
N THR A 222 19.72 -12.51 -3.89
CA THR A 222 19.74 -13.56 -2.86
C THR A 222 18.36 -13.94 -2.32
N MET A 223 17.31 -13.19 -2.65
CA MET A 223 15.97 -13.36 -2.08
C MET A 223 14.88 -12.82 -3.01
N MET A 224 13.63 -13.17 -2.70
CA MET A 224 12.44 -12.51 -3.22
C MET A 224 11.80 -11.69 -2.09
N GLN A 225 11.25 -10.51 -2.40
CA GLN A 225 10.62 -9.63 -1.42
C GLN A 225 9.17 -9.38 -1.81
N VAL A 226 8.26 -9.56 -0.86
CA VAL A 226 6.88 -9.10 -0.96
C VAL A 226 6.76 -7.72 -0.34
N ARG A 227 6.16 -6.78 -1.08
CA ARG A 227 5.87 -5.42 -0.62
C ARG A 227 4.42 -5.07 -0.91
N TYR A 228 3.79 -4.33 -0.02
CA TYR A 228 2.44 -3.80 -0.25
C TYR A 228 2.51 -2.28 -0.44
N ARG A 229 1.73 -1.77 -1.38
CA ARG A 229 1.46 -0.35 -1.47
C ARG A 229 0.19 -0.03 -0.69
N VAL A 230 0.31 0.68 0.42
CA VAL A 230 -0.83 1.14 1.24
C VAL A 230 -0.79 2.66 1.26
N ASP A 231 -1.90 3.31 0.87
CA ASP A 231 -2.00 4.77 0.75
C ASP A 231 -0.84 5.41 -0.04
N GLY A 232 -0.42 4.75 -1.12
CA GLY A 232 0.66 5.19 -2.00
C GLY A 232 2.08 4.90 -1.51
N ILE A 233 2.27 4.42 -0.27
CA ILE A 233 3.58 4.11 0.32
C ILE A 233 3.87 2.61 0.21
N LEU A 234 5.09 2.25 -0.18
CA LEU A 234 5.54 0.85 -0.21
C LEU A 234 6.07 0.42 1.16
N TYR A 235 5.62 -0.74 1.61
CA TYR A 235 6.04 -1.39 2.85
C TYR A 235 6.61 -2.77 2.56
N ASP A 236 7.77 -3.09 3.15
CA ASP A 236 8.36 -4.42 3.08
C ASP A 236 7.65 -5.36 4.06
N ILE A 237 7.09 -6.46 3.55
CA ILE A 237 6.21 -7.35 4.32
C ILE A 237 6.89 -8.67 4.64
N LEU A 238 7.34 -9.38 3.59
CA LEU A 238 7.81 -10.75 3.73
C LEU A 238 9.00 -10.99 2.80
N PRO A 239 10.20 -11.25 3.34
CA PRO A 239 11.28 -11.86 2.57
C PRO A 239 10.95 -13.34 2.33
N ILE A 240 11.21 -13.82 1.11
CA ILE A 240 10.99 -15.19 0.68
C ILE A 240 12.31 -15.73 0.13
N GLU A 241 12.62 -16.99 0.47
CA GLU A 241 13.80 -17.68 -0.04
C GLU A 241 13.79 -17.76 -1.57
N LYS A 242 14.97 -17.61 -2.17
CA LYS A 242 15.14 -17.52 -3.62
C LYS A 242 14.61 -18.76 -4.38
N ASN A 243 14.70 -19.93 -3.76
CA ASN A 243 14.22 -21.22 -4.30
C ASN A 243 12.69 -21.24 -4.57
N ALA A 244 11.89 -20.53 -3.78
CA ALA A 244 10.43 -20.51 -3.88
C ALA A 244 9.90 -19.61 -5.01
N GLN A 245 10.76 -18.75 -5.56
CA GLN A 245 10.39 -17.74 -6.57
C GLN A 245 9.64 -18.34 -7.76
N GLN A 246 10.18 -19.40 -8.39
CA GLN A 246 9.56 -19.98 -9.59
C GLN A 246 8.18 -20.57 -9.29
N ALA A 247 8.01 -21.19 -8.13
CA ALA A 247 6.75 -21.79 -7.73
C ALA A 247 5.68 -20.72 -7.47
N ILE A 248 6.04 -19.61 -6.81
CA ILE A 248 5.15 -18.47 -6.55
C ILE A 248 4.70 -17.82 -7.86
N ILE A 249 5.65 -17.50 -8.74
CA ILE A 249 5.35 -16.88 -10.04
C ILE A 249 4.47 -17.80 -10.90
N SER A 250 4.79 -19.10 -10.95
CA SER A 250 3.98 -20.08 -11.67
C SER A 250 2.55 -20.16 -11.13
N ARG A 251 2.37 -20.17 -9.80
CA ARG A 251 1.03 -20.17 -9.18
C ARG A 251 0.23 -18.93 -9.59
N ILE A 252 0.86 -17.75 -9.59
CA ILE A 252 0.19 -16.51 -10.00
C ILE A 252 -0.16 -16.52 -11.50
N LYS A 253 0.74 -17.05 -12.35
CA LYS A 253 0.46 -17.25 -13.78
C LYS A 253 -0.75 -18.15 -14.01
N ILE A 254 -0.83 -19.27 -13.29
CA ILE A 254 -1.98 -20.19 -13.34
C ILE A 254 -3.26 -19.46 -12.92
N MET A 255 -3.24 -18.73 -11.80
CA MET A 255 -4.40 -17.96 -11.32
C MET A 255 -4.86 -16.93 -12.36
N SER A 256 -3.93 -16.36 -13.13
CA SER A 256 -4.17 -15.28 -14.10
C SER A 256 -4.33 -15.78 -15.55
N ASN A 257 -4.39 -17.10 -15.76
CA ASN A 257 -4.45 -17.74 -17.08
C ASN A 257 -3.33 -17.30 -18.05
N MET A 258 -2.11 -17.16 -17.53
CA MET A 258 -0.89 -16.83 -18.28
C MET A 258 -0.09 -18.10 -18.64
N ASP A 259 0.81 -17.99 -19.62
CA ASP A 259 1.70 -19.08 -20.02
C ASP A 259 2.84 -19.26 -19.00
N ILE A 260 2.82 -20.41 -18.30
CA ILE A 260 3.84 -20.81 -17.31
C ILE A 260 5.20 -21.14 -17.92
N THR A 261 5.24 -21.45 -19.22
CA THR A 261 6.46 -21.82 -19.96
C THR A 261 7.20 -20.58 -20.46
N GLU A 262 6.48 -19.51 -20.78
CA GLU A 262 7.04 -18.22 -21.19
C GLU A 262 7.58 -17.46 -19.98
N ARG A 263 8.86 -17.07 -20.00
CA ARG A 263 9.58 -16.42 -18.89
C ARG A 263 10.44 -15.23 -19.33
N TYR A 264 10.52 -14.99 -20.63
CA TYR A 264 11.40 -13.99 -21.25
C TYR A 264 10.63 -12.79 -21.79
N MET A 265 9.31 -12.92 -21.96
CA MET A 265 8.42 -11.83 -22.34
C MET A 265 7.53 -11.37 -21.18
N PRO A 266 7.23 -10.06 -21.08
CA PRO A 266 6.22 -9.56 -20.16
C PRO A 266 4.86 -10.21 -20.43
N GLN A 267 4.10 -10.48 -19.36
CA GLN A 267 2.76 -11.06 -19.45
C GLN A 267 1.78 -10.29 -18.57
N ASP A 268 0.58 -10.05 -19.10
CA ASP A 268 -0.52 -9.40 -18.40
C ASP A 268 -1.72 -10.35 -18.31
N GLY A 269 -2.44 -10.29 -17.20
CA GLY A 269 -3.57 -11.15 -16.92
C GLY A 269 -4.43 -10.59 -15.82
N ASN A 270 -5.51 -11.29 -15.52
CA ASN A 270 -6.39 -10.91 -14.43
C ASN A 270 -7.00 -12.17 -13.80
N PHE A 271 -7.46 -12.04 -12.57
CA PHE A 271 -8.25 -13.05 -11.92
C PHE A 271 -9.21 -12.41 -10.92
N LYS A 272 -10.23 -13.15 -10.48
CA LYS A 272 -11.17 -12.71 -9.46
C LYS A 272 -11.06 -13.63 -8.27
N LEU A 273 -11.14 -13.05 -7.07
CA LEU A 273 -11.15 -13.79 -5.83
C LEU A 273 -12.27 -13.26 -4.94
N LYS A 274 -13.05 -14.17 -4.37
CA LYS A 274 -14.08 -13.85 -3.38
C LYS A 274 -13.44 -13.88 -2.01
N VAL A 275 -13.33 -12.73 -1.36
CA VAL A 275 -12.85 -12.60 0.02
C VAL A 275 -14.07 -12.25 0.87
N ARG A 276 -14.51 -13.16 1.76
CA ARG A 276 -15.76 -13.02 2.51
C ARG A 276 -16.97 -12.89 1.55
N GLU A 277 -17.72 -11.80 1.63
CA GLU A 277 -18.85 -11.50 0.72
C GLU A 277 -18.46 -10.60 -0.47
N GLN A 278 -17.21 -10.18 -0.56
CA GLN A 278 -16.75 -9.23 -1.58
C GLN A 278 -16.01 -9.96 -2.69
N GLN A 279 -16.50 -9.81 -3.92
CA GLN A 279 -15.72 -10.17 -5.09
C GLN A 279 -14.68 -9.07 -5.32
N ILE A 280 -13.42 -9.44 -5.48
CA ILE A 280 -12.30 -8.55 -5.75
C ILE A 280 -11.65 -9.00 -7.06
N GLU A 281 -11.37 -8.06 -7.96
CA GLU A 281 -10.66 -8.32 -9.21
C GLU A 281 -9.20 -7.92 -9.06
N PHE A 282 -8.29 -8.74 -9.57
CA PHE A 282 -6.85 -8.47 -9.56
C PHE A 282 -6.36 -8.35 -10.98
N ARG A 283 -5.65 -7.26 -11.30
CA ARG A 283 -4.86 -7.16 -12.52
C ARG A 283 -3.43 -7.54 -12.20
N VAL A 284 -2.87 -8.43 -13.00
CA VAL A 284 -1.55 -9.02 -12.76
C VAL A 284 -0.65 -8.69 -13.94
N ALA A 285 0.54 -8.16 -13.63
CA ALA A 285 1.59 -7.92 -14.60
C ALA A 285 2.86 -8.65 -14.14
N ILE A 286 3.44 -9.43 -15.04
CA ILE A 286 4.71 -10.13 -14.83
C ILE A 286 5.76 -9.54 -15.76
N LEU A 287 6.90 -9.18 -15.17
CA LEU A 287 8.03 -8.57 -15.86
C LEU A 287 9.29 -9.43 -15.65
N PRO A 288 9.92 -9.95 -16.72
CA PRO A 288 11.24 -10.57 -16.62
C PRO A 288 12.29 -9.57 -16.12
N SER A 289 13.15 -9.98 -15.19
CA SER A 289 14.28 -9.18 -14.70
C SER A 289 15.56 -10.00 -14.61
N VAL A 290 16.68 -9.33 -14.29
CA VAL A 290 18.03 -9.95 -14.16
C VAL A 290 18.03 -11.12 -13.18
N TYR A 291 17.28 -11.01 -12.08
CA TYR A 291 17.23 -12.04 -11.04
C TYR A 291 15.97 -12.92 -11.15
N GLY A 292 15.35 -12.96 -12.33
CA GLY A 292 14.11 -13.68 -12.63
C GLY A 292 12.88 -12.77 -12.62
N GLU A 293 11.69 -13.36 -12.57
CA GLU A 293 10.45 -12.63 -12.82
C GLU A 293 9.99 -11.80 -11.61
N ASN A 294 9.54 -10.58 -11.88
CA ASN A 294 8.84 -9.71 -10.93
C ASN A 294 7.35 -9.75 -11.25
N CYS A 295 6.51 -9.66 -10.22
CA CYS A 295 5.07 -9.67 -10.36
C CYS A 295 4.44 -8.51 -9.60
N THR A 296 3.47 -7.83 -10.20
CA THR A 296 2.63 -6.84 -9.53
C THR A 296 1.17 -7.22 -9.68
N LEU A 297 0.45 -7.33 -8.56
CA LEU A 297 -1.00 -7.53 -8.53
C LEU A 297 -1.64 -6.23 -8.06
N ARG A 298 -2.39 -5.56 -8.94
CA ARG A 298 -3.23 -4.43 -8.56
C ARG A 298 -4.56 -4.94 -8.06
N ILE A 299 -4.92 -4.54 -6.84
CA ILE A 299 -6.19 -4.89 -6.21
C ILE A 299 -7.24 -3.90 -6.69
N LEU A 300 -8.20 -4.38 -7.48
CA LEU A 300 -9.37 -3.62 -7.89
C LEU A 300 -10.51 -4.03 -6.97
N ASP A 301 -10.82 -3.16 -6.03
CA ASP A 301 -11.98 -3.35 -5.20
C ASP A 301 -13.26 -3.21 -6.05
N SER A 302 -13.85 -4.36 -6.41
CA SER A 302 -15.13 -4.41 -7.11
C SER A 302 -16.35 -4.30 -6.18
N GLY A 303 -16.15 -4.13 -4.87
CA GLY A 303 -17.22 -4.01 -3.87
C GLY A 303 -17.57 -2.57 -3.51
N LYS A 304 -18.83 -2.20 -3.81
CA LYS A 304 -19.53 -0.95 -3.43
C LYS A 304 -18.61 0.25 -3.18
N VAL A 305 -18.02 0.78 -4.26
CA VAL A 305 -17.63 2.20 -4.23
C VAL A 305 -18.87 2.95 -3.75
N ASN A 306 -18.77 3.59 -2.60
CA ASN A 306 -19.85 4.42 -2.09
C ASN A 306 -19.92 5.65 -3.00
N LEU A 307 -20.71 5.52 -4.08
CA LEU A 307 -20.92 6.54 -5.12
C LEU A 307 -21.78 7.72 -4.63
N ASP A 308 -22.00 7.82 -3.32
CA ASP A 308 -22.65 8.99 -2.75
C ASP A 308 -21.68 10.17 -2.78
N LEU A 309 -22.00 11.11 -3.67
CA LEU A 309 -21.27 12.35 -3.89
C LEU A 309 -21.03 13.14 -2.59
N LYS A 310 -21.92 13.01 -1.59
CA LYS A 310 -21.78 13.65 -0.27
C LYS A 310 -20.58 13.13 0.54
N ASN A 311 -20.17 11.89 0.31
CA ASN A 311 -19.09 11.25 1.06
C ASN A 311 -17.70 11.49 0.45
N LEU A 312 -17.60 12.20 -0.68
CA LEU A 312 -16.34 12.46 -1.37
C LEU A 312 -15.51 13.61 -0.79
N GLY A 313 -16.06 14.36 0.18
CA GLY A 313 -15.35 15.44 0.86
C GLY A 313 -15.52 16.83 0.23
N PHE A 314 -16.58 17.05 -0.55
CA PHE A 314 -17.05 18.39 -0.87
C PHE A 314 -17.52 19.11 0.41
N ASP A 315 -17.25 20.40 0.53
CA ASP A 315 -18.05 21.26 1.41
C ASP A 315 -19.44 21.51 0.80
N ASP A 316 -20.37 21.99 1.62
CA ASP A 316 -21.79 22.13 1.25
C ASP A 316 -22.00 23.08 0.07
N GLU A 317 -21.22 24.16 -0.02
CA GLU A 317 -21.34 25.16 -1.09
C GLU A 317 -20.91 24.56 -2.43
N ASN A 318 -19.71 23.96 -2.46
CA ASN A 318 -19.15 23.36 -3.66
C ASN A 318 -19.96 22.14 -4.12
N LEU A 319 -20.48 21.34 -3.18
CA LEU A 319 -21.40 20.25 -3.49
C LEU A 319 -22.67 20.78 -4.17
N ALA A 320 -23.28 21.85 -3.63
CA ALA A 320 -24.49 22.43 -4.20
C ALA A 320 -24.26 23.00 -5.61
N ILE A 321 -23.13 23.67 -5.83
CA ILE A 321 -22.73 24.20 -7.15
C ILE A 321 -22.53 23.07 -8.14
N PHE A 322 -21.77 22.04 -7.77
CA PHE A 322 -21.48 20.91 -8.63
C PHE A 322 -22.78 20.15 -8.98
N ALA A 323 -23.57 19.78 -7.96
CA ALA A 323 -24.85 19.08 -8.14
C ALA A 323 -25.83 19.85 -9.05
N ARG A 324 -25.92 21.18 -8.90
CA ARG A 324 -26.74 22.04 -9.76
C ARG A 324 -26.29 22.00 -11.22
N ASN A 325 -25.00 22.08 -11.48
CA ASN A 325 -24.46 22.15 -12.83
C ASN A 325 -24.51 20.81 -13.57
N ILE A 326 -24.29 19.70 -12.89
CA ILE A 326 -24.39 18.36 -13.50
C ILE A 326 -25.84 17.91 -13.74
N SER A 327 -26.82 18.59 -13.13
CA SER A 327 -28.25 18.33 -13.31
C SER A 327 -28.87 19.10 -14.47
N LYS A 328 -28.13 20.03 -15.10
CA LYS A 328 -28.58 20.75 -16.30
C LYS A 328 -28.89 19.77 -17.45
N PRO A 329 -29.75 20.15 -18.40
CA PRO A 329 -30.09 19.28 -19.54
C PRO A 329 -28.89 19.02 -20.46
N TRP A 330 -28.00 20.00 -20.60
CA TRP A 330 -26.83 19.92 -21.46
C TRP A 330 -25.67 20.74 -20.91
N GLY A 331 -24.50 20.53 -21.50
CA GLY A 331 -23.27 21.25 -21.22
C GLY A 331 -22.12 20.33 -20.82
N LEU A 332 -20.97 20.93 -20.56
CA LEU A 332 -19.70 20.22 -20.40
C LEU A 332 -19.18 20.37 -18.97
N CYS A 333 -18.95 19.23 -18.32
CA CYS A 333 -18.32 19.12 -17.00
C CYS A 333 -16.92 18.52 -17.16
N LEU A 334 -15.88 19.28 -16.80
CA LEU A 334 -14.49 18.82 -16.87
C LEU A 334 -13.85 18.70 -15.49
N ILE A 335 -13.19 17.57 -15.24
CA ILE A 335 -12.41 17.34 -14.02
C ILE A 335 -10.93 17.25 -14.35
N ALA A 336 -10.15 18.13 -13.72
CA ALA A 336 -8.71 18.17 -13.76
C ALA A 336 -8.06 17.52 -12.52
N GLY A 337 -6.90 16.93 -12.73
CA GLY A 337 -6.04 16.43 -11.67
C GLY A 337 -5.09 15.33 -12.16
N PRO A 338 -3.99 15.07 -11.45
CA PRO A 338 -3.02 14.06 -11.80
C PRO A 338 -3.60 12.65 -11.64
N THR A 339 -2.85 11.65 -12.04
CA THR A 339 -3.16 10.24 -11.75
C THR A 339 -3.35 10.03 -10.24
N GLY A 340 -4.35 9.24 -9.86
CA GLY A 340 -4.64 8.95 -8.45
C GLY A 340 -5.34 10.07 -7.67
N SER A 341 -5.78 11.14 -8.33
CA SER A 341 -6.54 12.23 -7.66
C SER A 341 -8.03 11.92 -7.43
N GLY A 342 -8.53 10.74 -7.82
CA GLY A 342 -9.92 10.33 -7.60
C GLY A 342 -10.93 10.84 -8.65
N LYS A 343 -10.49 11.31 -9.83
CA LYS A 343 -11.36 11.84 -10.89
C LYS A 343 -12.47 10.87 -11.30
N THR A 344 -12.11 9.61 -11.55
CA THR A 344 -13.06 8.56 -11.97
C THR A 344 -14.12 8.32 -10.90
N THR A 345 -13.72 8.28 -9.62
CA THR A 345 -14.63 8.14 -8.49
C THR A 345 -15.66 9.27 -8.43
N THR A 346 -15.21 10.52 -8.61
CA THR A 346 -16.09 11.68 -8.64
C THR A 346 -17.05 11.65 -9.84
N LEU A 347 -16.54 11.32 -11.03
CA LEU A 347 -17.37 11.18 -12.22
C LEU A 347 -18.43 10.09 -12.08
N TYR A 348 -18.07 8.92 -11.55
CA TYR A 348 -19.02 7.84 -11.35
C TYR A 348 -20.06 8.19 -10.28
N SER A 349 -19.69 8.94 -9.25
CA SER A 349 -20.62 9.43 -8.24
C SER A 349 -21.59 10.46 -8.82
N ALA A 350 -21.10 11.35 -9.68
CA ALA A 350 -21.93 12.28 -10.44
C ALA A 350 -22.91 11.53 -11.36
N LEU A 351 -22.43 10.54 -12.13
CA LEU A 351 -23.28 9.70 -12.97
C LEU A 351 -24.34 8.97 -12.15
N SER A 352 -23.96 8.38 -11.01
CA SER A 352 -24.90 7.69 -10.13
C SER A 352 -25.98 8.61 -9.55
N LEU A 353 -25.66 9.88 -9.26
CA LEU A 353 -26.62 10.86 -8.78
C LEU A 353 -27.68 11.23 -9.84
N ILE A 354 -27.29 11.30 -11.11
CA ILE A 354 -28.20 11.66 -12.22
C ILE A 354 -28.77 10.44 -12.96
N ASN A 355 -28.37 9.24 -12.56
CA ASN A 355 -28.84 7.97 -13.12
C ASN A 355 -30.30 7.73 -12.72
N THR A 356 -31.19 8.02 -13.65
CA THR A 356 -32.63 7.82 -13.49
C THR A 356 -33.13 7.00 -14.67
N ARG A 357 -34.26 6.30 -14.50
CA ARG A 357 -34.87 5.51 -15.59
C ARG A 357 -35.29 6.35 -16.81
N GLN A 358 -35.34 7.66 -16.69
CA GLN A 358 -35.73 8.59 -17.75
C GLN A 358 -34.55 9.05 -18.61
N LYS A 359 -33.30 8.80 -18.18
CA LYS A 359 -32.10 9.24 -18.89
C LYS A 359 -31.30 8.04 -19.40
N LYS A 360 -30.84 8.13 -20.64
CA LYS A 360 -29.90 7.18 -21.23
C LYS A 360 -28.46 7.68 -21.01
N LEU A 361 -27.74 6.98 -20.15
CA LEU A 361 -26.34 7.25 -19.84
C LEU A 361 -25.44 6.31 -20.66
N VAL A 362 -24.48 6.86 -21.39
CA VAL A 362 -23.53 6.09 -22.21
C VAL A 362 -22.10 6.60 -21.99
N THR A 363 -21.14 5.70 -21.79
CA THR A 363 -19.74 6.07 -21.53
C THR A 363 -18.77 5.43 -22.53
N ILE A 364 -17.63 6.07 -22.75
CA ILE A 364 -16.45 5.49 -23.41
C ILE A 364 -15.22 5.70 -22.52
N GLU A 365 -14.55 4.62 -22.13
CA GLU A 365 -13.52 4.62 -21.08
C GLU A 365 -12.31 3.75 -21.44
N ASP A 366 -11.15 4.00 -20.83
CA ASP A 366 -9.90 3.29 -21.10
C ASP A 366 -9.10 3.00 -19.81
N PRO A 367 -9.35 1.88 -19.10
CA PRO A 367 -10.46 0.94 -19.26
C PRO A 367 -11.69 1.33 -18.41
N VAL A 368 -12.75 0.52 -18.47
CA VAL A 368 -13.87 0.63 -17.52
C VAL A 368 -13.39 0.10 -16.15
N GLU A 369 -13.41 0.96 -15.13
CA GLU A 369 -12.88 0.61 -13.79
C GLU A 369 -13.84 -0.32 -13.02
N PHE A 370 -15.13 -0.03 -13.05
CA PHE A 370 -16.17 -0.91 -12.54
C PHE A 370 -17.53 -0.63 -13.20
N ARG A 371 -18.45 -1.57 -13.04
CA ARG A 371 -19.76 -1.52 -13.71
C ARG A 371 -20.76 -0.74 -12.89
N ILE A 372 -21.40 0.27 -13.50
CA ILE A 372 -22.48 1.05 -12.90
C ILE A 372 -23.82 0.52 -13.41
N PRO A 373 -24.70 -0.02 -12.54
CA PRO A 373 -26.03 -0.46 -12.96
C PRO A 373 -26.83 0.67 -13.64
N GLY A 374 -27.43 0.39 -14.80
CA GLY A 374 -28.21 1.37 -15.56
C GLY A 374 -27.40 2.28 -16.49
N VAL A 375 -26.08 2.09 -16.58
CA VAL A 375 -25.21 2.85 -17.49
C VAL A 375 -24.64 1.94 -18.58
N HIS A 376 -24.69 2.38 -19.84
CA HIS A 376 -24.07 1.66 -20.95
C HIS A 376 -22.59 2.03 -21.07
N GLN A 377 -21.69 1.18 -20.56
CA GLN A 377 -20.25 1.47 -20.55
C GLN A 377 -19.53 0.77 -21.70
N MET A 378 -18.87 1.56 -22.54
CA MET A 378 -18.02 1.09 -23.64
C MET A 378 -16.55 1.24 -23.25
N GLN A 379 -15.73 0.25 -23.57
CA GLN A 379 -14.29 0.31 -23.34
C GLN A 379 -13.57 0.54 -24.67
N VAL A 380 -12.59 1.45 -24.67
CA VAL A 380 -11.62 1.62 -25.77
C VAL A 380 -10.96 0.28 -26.06
N ARG A 381 -10.82 -0.03 -27.36
CA ARG A 381 -10.15 -1.26 -27.82
C ARG A 381 -9.20 -0.91 -28.95
N GLU A 382 -7.91 -0.93 -28.66
CA GLU A 382 -6.90 -0.77 -29.69
C GLU A 382 -6.63 -2.11 -30.39
N ASN A 383 -6.74 -2.12 -31.71
CA ASN A 383 -6.36 -3.26 -32.53
C ASN A 383 -4.95 -3.01 -33.07
N ARG A 384 -3.98 -3.71 -32.48
CA ARG A 384 -2.55 -3.59 -32.85
C ARG A 384 -2.25 -4.03 -34.29
N ASN A 385 -3.06 -4.93 -34.84
CA ASN A 385 -2.84 -5.49 -36.18
C ASN A 385 -3.51 -4.66 -37.29
N ASP A 386 -4.56 -3.92 -36.95
CA ASP A 386 -5.27 -3.05 -37.88
C ASP A 386 -5.81 -1.82 -37.12
N PRO A 387 -5.03 -0.72 -37.06
CA PRO A 387 -5.44 0.50 -36.37
C PRO A 387 -6.78 1.07 -36.86
N SER A 388 -7.15 0.83 -38.13
CA SER A 388 -8.44 1.27 -38.70
C SER A 388 -9.65 0.57 -38.08
N ARG A 389 -9.44 -0.59 -37.44
CA ARG A 389 -10.44 -1.35 -36.69
C ARG A 389 -10.41 -1.09 -35.19
N SER A 390 -9.56 -0.18 -34.71
CA SER A 390 -9.55 0.24 -33.31
C SER A 390 -10.82 1.01 -32.95
N LEU A 391 -11.30 0.80 -31.74
CA LEU A 391 -12.34 1.59 -31.09
C LEU A 391 -11.67 2.64 -30.21
N THR A 392 -11.33 3.78 -30.79
CA THR A 392 -10.74 4.94 -30.09
C THR A 392 -11.82 5.78 -29.39
N PHE A 393 -11.43 6.73 -28.53
CA PHE A 393 -12.35 7.69 -27.90
C PHE A 393 -13.21 8.42 -28.94
N ALA A 394 -12.60 9.06 -29.95
CA ALA A 394 -13.32 9.78 -30.99
C ALA A 394 -14.30 8.89 -31.78
N ARG A 395 -13.89 7.68 -32.17
CA ARG A 395 -14.77 6.74 -32.89
C ARG A 395 -15.92 6.24 -32.03
N GLY A 396 -15.62 5.92 -30.77
CA GLY A 396 -16.59 5.53 -29.77
C GLY A 396 -17.63 6.64 -29.55
N LEU A 397 -17.18 7.86 -29.30
CA LEU A 397 -18.02 9.02 -29.07
C LEU A 397 -18.94 9.34 -30.25
N ARG A 398 -18.45 9.27 -31.50
CA ARG A 398 -19.32 9.38 -32.70
C ARG A 398 -20.42 8.32 -32.74
N SER A 399 -20.12 7.12 -32.25
CA SER A 399 -21.09 6.04 -32.20
C SER A 399 -22.11 6.25 -31.09
N ILE A 400 -21.67 6.73 -29.94
CA ILE A 400 -22.54 7.12 -28.82
C ILE A 400 -23.57 8.16 -29.25
N LEU A 401 -23.17 9.18 -30.01
CA LEU A 401 -24.07 10.23 -30.49
C LEU A 401 -25.21 9.74 -31.41
N ARG A 402 -25.11 8.52 -31.96
CA ARG A 402 -26.18 7.89 -32.75
C ARG A 402 -27.11 7.00 -31.92
N LEU A 403 -26.88 6.91 -30.60
CA LEU A 403 -27.67 6.09 -29.70
C LEU A 403 -28.74 6.90 -28.96
N ASP A 404 -28.97 8.16 -29.30
CA ASP A 404 -29.90 9.03 -28.57
C ASP A 404 -29.59 9.10 -27.05
N PRO A 405 -28.34 9.43 -26.65
CA PRO A 405 -27.99 9.54 -25.23
C PRO A 405 -28.47 10.87 -24.64
N ASP A 406 -28.80 10.89 -23.34
CA ASP A 406 -29.00 12.15 -22.60
C ASP A 406 -27.69 12.62 -21.96
N VAL A 407 -26.90 11.65 -21.50
CA VAL A 407 -25.67 11.88 -20.74
C VAL A 407 -24.55 11.05 -21.33
N ILE A 408 -23.41 11.70 -21.57
CA ILE A 408 -22.23 11.09 -22.14
C ILE A 408 -21.06 11.24 -21.17
N LEU A 409 -20.31 10.18 -20.90
CA LEU A 409 -19.01 10.26 -20.25
C LEU A 409 -17.90 9.83 -21.21
N VAL A 410 -16.94 10.72 -21.42
CA VAL A 410 -15.71 10.46 -22.16
C VAL A 410 -14.59 10.35 -21.12
N GLY A 411 -13.96 9.19 -20.99
CA GLY A 411 -12.98 8.91 -19.92
C GLY A 411 -11.92 10.01 -19.79
N GLU A 412 -11.36 10.46 -20.92
CA GLU A 412 -10.45 11.59 -20.95
C GLU A 412 -10.36 12.25 -22.34
N ILE A 413 -9.98 13.52 -22.37
CA ILE A 413 -9.63 14.26 -23.59
C ILE A 413 -8.10 14.30 -23.73
N ARG A 414 -7.57 13.60 -24.73
CA ARG A 414 -6.13 13.58 -25.04
C ARG A 414 -5.78 14.36 -26.30
N ASP A 415 -6.65 14.33 -27.30
CA ASP A 415 -6.42 14.85 -28.65
C ASP A 415 -7.55 15.81 -29.11
N LEU A 416 -7.28 16.54 -30.19
CA LEU A 416 -8.19 17.55 -30.75
C LEU A 416 -9.50 16.93 -31.25
N GLU A 417 -9.44 15.78 -31.89
CA GLU A 417 -10.61 15.13 -32.48
C GLU A 417 -11.62 14.77 -31.39
N THR A 418 -11.15 14.12 -30.32
CA THR A 418 -11.96 13.78 -29.15
C THR A 418 -12.49 15.05 -28.47
N ALA A 419 -11.66 16.08 -28.32
CA ALA A 419 -12.04 17.34 -27.69
C ALA A 419 -13.17 18.06 -28.46
N GLU A 420 -13.04 18.19 -29.78
CA GLU A 420 -14.03 18.84 -30.62
C GLU A 420 -15.38 18.13 -30.58
N ILE A 421 -15.37 16.80 -30.70
CA ILE A 421 -16.63 16.02 -30.67
C ILE A 421 -17.27 16.14 -29.28
N THR A 422 -16.48 16.14 -28.21
CA THR A 422 -16.97 16.31 -26.83
C THR A 422 -17.65 17.66 -26.65
N VAL A 423 -17.01 18.75 -27.10
CA VAL A 423 -17.56 20.11 -27.00
C VAL A 423 -18.78 20.29 -27.91
N LYS A 424 -18.75 19.74 -29.13
CA LYS A 424 -19.91 19.77 -30.04
C LYS A 424 -21.08 18.99 -29.46
N ALA A 425 -20.85 17.82 -28.86
CA ALA A 425 -21.87 17.02 -28.19
C ALA A 425 -22.56 17.80 -27.07
N SER A 426 -21.80 18.54 -26.25
CA SER A 426 -22.40 19.33 -25.18
C SER A 426 -23.23 20.50 -25.71
N LEU A 427 -22.84 21.10 -26.84
CA LEU A 427 -23.61 22.17 -27.50
C LEU A 427 -24.87 21.65 -28.20
N THR A 428 -24.93 20.36 -28.56
CA THR A 428 -26.09 19.76 -29.23
C THR A 428 -27.10 19.13 -28.27
N GLY A 429 -27.12 19.56 -27.01
CA GLY A 429 -28.16 19.17 -26.06
C GLY A 429 -27.82 17.98 -25.15
N HIS A 430 -26.55 17.56 -25.09
CA HIS A 430 -26.11 16.46 -24.22
C HIS A 430 -25.42 17.00 -22.97
N MET A 431 -25.63 16.35 -21.83
CA MET A 431 -24.76 16.55 -20.66
C MET A 431 -23.51 15.69 -20.82
N VAL A 432 -22.34 16.30 -20.90
CA VAL A 432 -21.07 15.61 -21.20
C VAL A 432 -20.10 15.74 -20.03
N PHE A 433 -19.57 14.62 -19.57
CA PHE A 433 -18.54 14.53 -18.54
C PHE A 433 -17.22 14.10 -19.17
N SER A 434 -16.12 14.72 -18.76
CA SER A 434 -14.79 14.21 -19.10
C SER A 434 -13.71 14.60 -18.10
N THR A 435 -12.55 13.97 -18.24
CA THR A 435 -11.34 14.37 -17.53
C THR A 435 -10.31 14.98 -18.48
N ILE A 436 -9.48 15.86 -17.93
CA ILE A 436 -8.37 16.45 -18.65
C ILE A 436 -7.15 16.55 -17.73
N HIS A 437 -5.97 16.26 -18.24
CA HIS A 437 -4.73 16.36 -17.46
C HIS A 437 -4.31 17.83 -17.37
N ALA A 438 -4.72 18.47 -16.28
CA ALA A 438 -4.35 19.84 -15.89
C ALA A 438 -4.12 19.89 -14.37
N ASN A 439 -3.32 20.83 -13.89
CA ASN A 439 -3.01 20.92 -12.46
C ASN A 439 -4.02 21.74 -11.67
N SER A 440 -4.76 22.64 -12.32
CA SER A 440 -5.78 23.51 -11.75
C SER A 440 -7.03 23.58 -12.63
N ALA A 441 -8.12 24.20 -12.13
CA ALA A 441 -9.36 24.35 -12.88
C ALA A 441 -9.19 25.36 -14.03
N VAL A 442 -8.45 26.46 -13.81
CA VAL A 442 -8.16 27.47 -14.85
C VAL A 442 -7.30 26.88 -15.97
N GLU A 443 -6.33 26.01 -15.64
CA GLU A 443 -5.48 25.35 -16.64
C GLU A 443 -6.25 24.45 -17.60
N ILE A 444 -7.51 24.08 -17.31
CA ILE A 444 -8.37 23.38 -18.26
C ILE A 444 -8.56 24.22 -19.53
N ILE A 445 -8.78 25.54 -19.38
CA ILE A 445 -8.92 26.46 -20.52
C ILE A 445 -7.63 26.49 -21.34
N THR A 446 -6.49 26.64 -20.67
CA THR A 446 -5.18 26.61 -21.32
C THR A 446 -4.94 25.28 -22.03
N ARG A 447 -5.36 24.16 -21.44
CA ARG A 447 -5.18 22.83 -22.03
C ARG A 447 -6.06 22.63 -23.26
N LEU A 448 -7.32 23.09 -23.24
CA LEU A 448 -8.20 23.08 -24.41
C LEU A 448 -7.63 23.93 -25.55
N ASN A 449 -7.09 25.11 -25.25
CA ASN A 449 -6.39 25.95 -26.22
C ASN A 449 -5.16 25.27 -26.83
N ASN A 450 -4.34 24.64 -25.99
CA ASN A 450 -3.13 23.93 -26.44
C ASN A 450 -3.44 22.70 -27.29
N ILE A 451 -4.59 22.05 -27.04
CA ILE A 451 -5.09 20.95 -27.88
C ILE A 451 -5.60 21.49 -29.24
N GLY A 452 -5.99 22.77 -29.31
CA GLY A 452 -6.43 23.45 -30.52
C GLY A 452 -7.96 23.63 -30.62
N VAL A 453 -8.70 23.48 -29.52
CA VAL A 453 -10.14 23.71 -29.52
C VAL A 453 -10.42 25.21 -29.60
N ASP A 454 -11.32 25.62 -30.51
CA ASP A 454 -11.74 27.01 -30.65
C ASP A 454 -12.35 27.54 -29.33
N PRO A 455 -11.83 28.65 -28.77
CA PRO A 455 -12.36 29.29 -27.56
C PRO A 455 -13.85 29.57 -27.58
N SER A 456 -14.39 29.96 -28.74
CA SER A 456 -15.83 30.27 -28.88
C SER A 456 -16.72 29.05 -28.62
N LEU A 457 -16.24 27.84 -28.94
CA LEU A 457 -16.98 26.60 -28.78
C LEU A 457 -17.06 26.19 -27.31
N TYR A 458 -15.91 26.11 -26.62
CA TYR A 458 -15.91 25.64 -25.24
C TYR A 458 -16.44 26.70 -24.26
N ALA A 459 -16.30 28.00 -24.54
CA ALA A 459 -16.86 29.06 -23.70
C ALA A 459 -18.38 28.96 -23.56
N SER A 460 -19.07 28.54 -24.63
CA SER A 460 -20.52 28.36 -24.64
C SER A 460 -20.96 26.98 -24.10
N ALA A 461 -20.03 26.03 -24.00
CA ALA A 461 -20.31 24.65 -23.63
C ALA A 461 -20.06 24.35 -22.15
N LEU A 462 -19.08 25.01 -21.52
CA LEU A 462 -18.61 24.68 -20.17
C LEU A 462 -19.62 25.06 -19.09
N ASN A 463 -20.09 24.07 -18.34
CA ASN A 463 -20.96 24.26 -17.18
C ASN A 463 -20.16 24.38 -15.87
N VAL A 464 -19.16 23.52 -15.70
CA VAL A 464 -18.36 23.46 -14.48
C VAL A 464 -16.99 22.85 -14.76
N MET A 465 -15.98 23.43 -14.13
CA MET A 465 -14.60 22.96 -14.13
C MET A 465 -14.19 22.66 -12.69
N LEU A 466 -13.73 21.44 -12.44
CA LEU A 466 -13.27 20.99 -11.12
C LEU A 466 -11.78 20.68 -11.18
N SER A 467 -11.03 21.07 -10.16
CA SER A 467 -9.69 20.51 -9.93
C SER A 467 -9.69 19.71 -8.63
N GLN A 468 -9.16 18.48 -8.69
CA GLN A 468 -9.22 17.55 -7.57
C GLN A 468 -7.84 17.05 -7.16
N ARG A 469 -7.68 16.88 -5.84
CA ARG A 469 -6.56 16.16 -5.20
C ARG A 469 -7.13 15.32 -4.06
N LEU A 470 -6.51 14.18 -3.79
CA LEU A 470 -6.77 13.41 -2.58
C LEU A 470 -5.72 13.75 -1.53
N VAL A 471 -6.18 13.95 -0.31
CA VAL A 471 -5.33 14.15 0.86
C VAL A 471 -5.58 13.04 1.86
N LYS A 472 -4.54 12.61 2.57
CA LYS A 472 -4.67 11.58 3.59
C LYS A 472 -5.51 12.12 4.76
N LYS A 473 -6.44 11.30 5.26
CA LYS A 473 -7.14 11.61 6.51
C LYS A 473 -6.19 11.35 7.68
N VAL A 474 -6.27 12.19 8.71
CA VAL A 474 -5.48 11.99 9.94
C VAL A 474 -6.04 10.79 10.71
N CYS A 475 -5.19 9.83 11.09
CA CYS A 475 -5.60 8.69 11.91
C CYS A 475 -6.26 9.12 13.22
N THR A 476 -7.45 8.59 13.47
CA THR A 476 -8.25 8.92 14.66
C THR A 476 -7.64 8.40 15.96
N SER A 477 -6.80 7.35 15.89
CA SER A 477 -6.22 6.68 17.05
C SER A 477 -4.89 7.29 17.51
N CYS A 478 -4.15 7.96 16.62
CA CYS A 478 -2.81 8.50 16.94
C CYS A 478 -2.64 10.00 16.67
N LYS A 479 -3.71 10.70 16.29
CA LYS A 479 -3.71 12.16 16.11
C LYS A 479 -3.29 12.86 17.40
N THR A 480 -2.47 13.90 17.24
CA THR A 480 -2.06 14.80 18.31
C THR A 480 -2.35 16.23 17.90
N GLN A 481 -2.80 17.04 18.85
CA GLN A 481 -3.04 18.45 18.60
C GLN A 481 -1.70 19.18 18.54
N ILE A 482 -1.53 20.05 17.56
CA ILE A 482 -0.35 20.89 17.40
C ILE A 482 -0.76 22.35 17.31
N GLN A 483 0.17 23.24 17.64
CA GLN A 483 0.03 24.65 17.30
C GLN A 483 0.41 24.84 15.83
N PRO A 484 -0.33 25.66 15.07
CA PRO A 484 0.03 25.90 13.68
C PRO A 484 1.35 26.67 13.58
N ALA A 485 2.16 26.31 12.59
CA ALA A 485 3.40 27.02 12.32
C ALA A 485 3.12 28.43 11.81
N ALA A 486 3.97 29.41 12.18
CA ALA A 486 3.75 30.82 11.81
C ALA A 486 3.65 31.05 10.30
N TYR A 487 4.37 30.26 9.49
CA TYR A 487 4.31 30.35 8.03
C TYR A 487 2.95 29.89 7.46
N ALA A 488 2.19 29.06 8.19
CA ALA A 488 0.91 28.52 7.71
C ALA A 488 -0.16 29.61 7.59
N ALA A 489 -0.15 30.63 8.48
CA ALA A 489 -1.03 31.79 8.36
C ALA A 489 -0.79 32.55 7.05
N SER A 490 0.48 32.79 6.72
CA SER A 490 0.88 33.42 5.47
C SER A 490 0.45 32.61 4.24
N LEU A 491 0.69 31.29 4.27
CA LEU A 491 0.33 30.38 3.17
C LEU A 491 -1.18 30.33 2.91
N LEU A 492 -1.99 30.39 3.97
CA LEU A 492 -3.45 30.33 3.88
C LEU A 492 -4.12 31.69 3.69
N GLY A 493 -3.37 32.78 3.78
CA GLY A 493 -3.90 34.13 3.69
C GLY A 493 -4.84 34.50 4.85
N VAL A 494 -4.62 33.95 6.04
CA VAL A 494 -5.43 34.24 7.24
C VAL A 494 -4.56 34.79 8.38
N SER A 495 -5.18 35.47 9.34
CA SER A 495 -4.44 35.98 10.50
C SER A 495 -4.00 34.84 11.43
N MET A 496 -2.89 35.04 12.15
CA MET A 496 -2.45 34.06 13.17
C MET A 496 -3.48 33.89 14.31
N GLU A 497 -4.31 34.90 14.58
CA GLU A 497 -5.38 34.81 15.57
C GLU A 497 -6.52 33.91 15.10
N GLU A 498 -6.95 34.02 13.84
CA GLU A 498 -7.92 33.10 13.24
C GLU A 498 -7.38 31.69 13.16
N LEU A 499 -6.10 31.55 12.80
CA LEU A 499 -5.44 30.25 12.69
C LEU A 499 -5.38 29.52 14.04
N LYS A 500 -5.10 30.24 15.13
CA LYS A 500 -5.07 29.68 16.50
C LYS A 500 -6.43 29.25 17.03
N LYS A 501 -7.53 29.78 16.48
CA LYS A 501 -8.90 29.34 16.83
C LYS A 501 -9.24 27.97 16.24
N GLN A 502 -8.43 27.46 15.31
CA GLN A 502 -8.64 26.18 14.64
C GLN A 502 -7.83 25.05 15.31
N ASN A 503 -8.38 23.84 15.30
CA ASN A 503 -7.72 22.66 15.83
C ASN A 503 -6.81 22.02 14.77
N PHE A 504 -5.51 22.24 14.88
CA PHE A 504 -4.54 21.58 14.02
C PHE A 504 -4.15 20.21 14.58
N LEU A 505 -4.24 19.19 13.74
CA LEU A 505 -3.93 17.81 14.09
C LEU A 505 -2.74 17.34 13.27
N LYS A 506 -1.85 16.57 13.91
CA LYS A 506 -0.73 15.89 13.27
C LYS A 506 -0.74 14.41 13.65
N GLU A 507 -0.43 13.58 12.67
CA GLU A 507 -0.20 12.16 12.86
C GLU A 507 1.26 11.93 13.34
N ARG A 508 1.47 11.03 14.31
CA ARG A 508 2.82 10.79 14.87
C ARG A 508 3.85 10.31 13.83
N ALA A 509 3.41 9.74 12.71
CA ALA A 509 4.26 9.08 11.73
C ALA A 509 4.75 9.97 10.57
N VAL A 510 4.19 11.17 10.33
CA VAL A 510 4.54 11.97 9.14
C VAL A 510 4.60 13.49 9.43
N ASN A 511 5.66 14.14 8.96
CA ASN A 511 5.86 15.60 8.97
C ASN A 511 5.04 16.30 7.87
N ILE A 512 3.73 16.07 7.78
CA ILE A 512 2.88 16.82 6.83
C ILE A 512 1.67 17.37 7.55
N VAL A 513 1.60 18.69 7.61
CA VAL A 513 0.40 19.47 7.95
C VAL A 513 -0.48 19.47 6.71
N ILE A 514 -1.64 18.84 6.77
CA ILE A 514 -2.67 18.94 5.73
C ILE A 514 -3.72 19.93 6.23
N ILE A 515 -3.69 21.14 5.69
CA ILE A 515 -4.85 22.03 5.75
C ILE A 515 -5.75 21.64 4.58
N ALA A 516 -6.87 20.98 4.87
CA ALA A 516 -7.97 20.88 3.94
C ALA A 516 -8.77 22.19 4.05
N VAL A 517 -8.52 23.10 3.12
CA VAL A 517 -9.59 23.92 2.55
C VAL A 517 -9.53 23.60 1.07
N LEU A 518 -10.43 22.74 0.62
CA LEU A 518 -10.74 22.64 -0.80
C LEU A 518 -11.36 23.99 -1.19
N LYS A 519 -10.52 24.97 -1.54
CA LYS A 519 -10.93 25.94 -2.54
C LYS A 519 -10.96 25.16 -3.84
N THR A 520 -12.05 24.44 -4.10
CA THR A 520 -12.43 24.30 -5.49
C THR A 520 -12.74 25.72 -5.93
N GLU A 521 -11.99 26.23 -6.90
CA GLU A 521 -12.37 27.43 -7.63
C GLU A 521 -13.24 26.95 -8.78
N PRO A 522 -14.58 26.85 -8.63
CA PRO A 522 -15.43 26.87 -9.80
C PRO A 522 -15.17 28.22 -10.48
N VAL A 523 -14.49 28.18 -11.62
CA VAL A 523 -14.40 29.35 -12.50
C VAL A 523 -15.74 29.44 -13.21
N PHE A 524 -16.54 30.41 -12.79
CA PHE A 524 -17.85 30.67 -13.37
C PHE A 524 -17.67 31.46 -14.66
N LEU A 525 -18.12 30.89 -15.77
CA LEU A 525 -18.43 31.66 -16.96
C LEU A 525 -19.94 31.93 -16.89
N ASN A 526 -20.30 33.20 -16.64
CA ASN A 526 -21.67 33.67 -16.64
C ASN A 526 -22.33 33.49 -18.00
#